data_AF-A0A9E0E4H4-F1
#
_entry.id   AF-A0A9E0E4H4-F1
#
_cell.length_a   1.000
_cell.length_b   1.000
_cell.length_c   1.000
_cell.angle_alpha   90.00
_cell.angle_beta   90.00
_cell.angle_gamma   90.00
#
_symmetry.space_group_name_H-M   'P 1'
#
loop_
_entity.id
_entity.type
_entity.pdbx_description
1 polymer ?
#
loop_
_entity_poly.entity_id
_entity_poly.type
_entity_poly.pdbx_seq_one_letter_code
_entity_poly.pdbx_strand_id
1 'polypeptide(L)'
;AISHVPHLLSTALVHVVSDNDDEEKHMQLLAAGCFRDMSRVAASSPEMWEQICLTNSSAISNILEQYIEMLETIKDNIDKKTPGYVASLFEMSREYRNSLESRHPEH
;
A
#
# COMPACT_ATOMS: atom_id res chain seq x y z
N ALA A 1 7.95 10.69 -6.78
CA ALA A 1 7.71 10.21 -5.40
C ALA A 1 6.42 9.41 -5.30
N ILE A 2 5.27 9.95 -5.77
CA ILE A 2 3.96 9.24 -5.77
C ILE A 2 4.01 7.88 -6.50
N SER A 3 4.85 7.70 -7.54
CA SER A 3 5.02 6.42 -8.23
C SER A 3 5.99 5.43 -7.56
N HIS A 4 6.90 5.93 -6.71
CA HIS A 4 7.94 5.11 -6.08
C HIS A 4 7.44 4.40 -4.82
N VAL A 5 6.70 5.12 -3.98
CA VAL A 5 6.19 4.56 -2.72
C VAL A 5 5.26 3.36 -2.92
N PRO A 6 4.34 3.33 -3.90
CA PRO A 6 3.52 2.14 -4.16
C PRO A 6 4.33 0.87 -4.43
N HIS A 7 5.51 0.98 -5.05
CA HIS A 7 6.38 -0.18 -5.26
C HIS A 7 6.98 -0.68 -3.95
N LEU A 8 7.45 0.22 -3.09
CA LEU A 8 7.99 -0.15 -1.78
C LEU A 8 6.91 -0.74 -0.86
N LEU A 9 5.69 -0.22 -0.93
CA LEU A 9 4.54 -0.78 -0.19
C LEU A 9 4.16 -2.17 -0.71
N SER A 10 4.21 -2.39 -2.02
CA SER A 10 4.02 -3.70 -2.64
C SER A 10 5.06 -4.69 -2.13
N THR A 11 6.33 -4.30 -2.10
CA THR A 11 7.44 -5.12 -1.57
C THR A 11 7.28 -5.39 -0.08
N ALA A 12 6.89 -4.41 0.72
CA ALA A 12 6.63 -4.59 2.15
C ALA A 12 5.47 -5.55 2.40
N LEU A 13 4.37 -5.43 1.64
CA LEU A 13 3.22 -6.32 1.71
C LEU A 13 3.60 -7.78 1.43
N VAL A 14 4.44 -8.02 0.43
CA VAL A 14 4.94 -9.37 0.12
C VAL A 14 5.78 -9.93 1.27
N HIS A 15 6.70 -9.13 1.82
CA HIS A 15 7.53 -9.57 2.95
C HIS A 15 6.70 -9.87 4.21
N VAL A 16 5.73 -9.02 4.55
CA VAL A 16 4.84 -9.27 5.70
C VAL A 16 4.07 -10.57 5.52
N VAL A 17 3.55 -10.83 4.31
CA VAL A 17 2.85 -12.09 4.03
C VAL A 17 3.80 -13.29 4.09
N SER A 18 5.02 -13.18 3.55
CA SER A 18 5.99 -14.28 3.63
C SER A 18 6.44 -14.59 5.05
N ASP A 19 6.61 -13.56 5.89
CA ASP A 19 7.04 -13.71 7.29
C ASP A 19 5.96 -14.32 8.19
N ASN A 20 4.70 -14.25 7.78
CA ASN A 20 3.55 -14.80 8.50
C ASN A 20 2.95 -16.04 7.82
N ASP A 21 3.57 -16.54 6.74
CA ASP A 21 3.14 -17.75 6.07
C ASP A 21 3.60 -18.98 6.87
N ASP A 22 2.79 -20.03 6.86
CA ASP A 22 3.17 -21.31 7.47
C ASP A 22 3.83 -22.24 6.46
N GLU A 23 4.35 -23.38 6.93
CA GLU A 23 4.98 -24.39 6.06
C GLU A 23 4.03 -24.92 4.98
N GLU A 24 2.72 -24.83 5.22
CA GLU A 24 1.65 -25.26 4.31
C GLU A 24 1.24 -24.16 3.31
N LYS A 25 1.86 -22.98 3.39
CA LYS A 25 1.65 -21.82 2.51
C LYS A 25 0.21 -21.30 2.52
N HIS A 26 -0.47 -21.39 3.66
CA HIS A 26 -1.86 -20.97 3.77
C HIS A 26 -2.06 -19.48 3.48
N MET A 27 -1.10 -18.62 3.83
CA MET A 27 -1.21 -17.20 3.52
C MET A 27 -1.10 -16.94 2.03
N GLN A 28 -0.26 -17.68 1.29
CA GLN A 28 -0.24 -17.62 -0.18
C GLN A 28 -1.56 -18.09 -0.81
N LEU A 29 -2.21 -19.09 -0.22
CA LEU A 29 -3.48 -19.63 -0.71
C LEU A 29 -4.67 -18.70 -0.41
N LEU A 30 -4.68 -18.06 0.76
CA LEU A 30 -5.69 -17.08 1.18
C LEU A 30 -5.52 -15.72 0.47
N ALA A 31 -4.31 -15.42 0.01
CA ALA A 31 -3.96 -14.22 -0.73
C ALA A 31 -4.47 -14.19 -2.18
N ALA A 32 -5.67 -14.71 -2.42
CA ALA A 32 -6.34 -14.67 -3.72
C ALA A 32 -6.91 -13.27 -4.03
N GLY A 33 -6.78 -12.83 -5.28
CA GLY A 33 -7.37 -11.57 -5.78
C GLY A 33 -6.55 -10.33 -5.41
N CYS A 34 -7.05 -9.54 -4.45
CA CYS A 34 -6.54 -8.19 -4.12
C CYS A 34 -5.04 -8.17 -3.78
N PHE A 35 -4.56 -9.18 -3.04
CA PHE A 35 -3.12 -9.29 -2.74
C PHE A 35 -2.29 -9.41 -4.01
N ARG A 36 -2.67 -10.29 -4.95
CA ARG A 36 -1.94 -10.47 -6.22
C ARG A 36 -1.87 -9.17 -7.03
N ASP A 37 -2.96 -8.40 -7.05
CA ASP A 37 -3.01 -7.13 -7.77
C ASP A 37 -2.13 -6.07 -7.09
N MET A 38 -2.16 -6.00 -5.76
CA MET A 38 -1.33 -5.08 -4.97
C MET A 38 0.16 -5.48 -4.95
N SER A 39 0.47 -6.78 -5.02
CA SER A 39 1.83 -7.33 -4.98
C SER A 39 2.48 -7.42 -6.36
N ARG A 40 1.76 -7.11 -7.44
CA ARG A 40 2.22 -7.29 -8.82
C ARG A 40 3.55 -6.59 -9.12
N VAL A 41 3.80 -5.44 -8.50
CA VAL A 41 4.99 -4.62 -8.79
C VAL A 41 6.19 -4.94 -7.88
N ALA A 42 6.01 -5.78 -6.86
CA ALA A 42 7.08 -6.23 -5.97
C ALA A 42 8.16 -7.05 -6.69
N ALA A 43 7.85 -7.64 -7.84
CA ALA A 43 8.78 -8.41 -8.66
C ALA A 43 9.74 -7.54 -9.52
N SER A 44 9.87 -6.26 -9.21
CA SER A 44 10.73 -5.32 -9.94
C SER A 44 12.23 -5.54 -9.67
N SER A 45 13.12 -5.07 -10.57
CA SER A 45 14.58 -5.24 -10.43
C SER A 45 15.11 -4.61 -9.12
N PRO A 46 15.81 -5.39 -8.27
CA PRO A 46 16.40 -4.87 -7.03
C PRO A 46 17.42 -3.75 -7.27
N GLU A 47 18.30 -3.92 -8.26
CA GLU A 47 19.38 -2.98 -8.55
C GLU A 47 18.82 -1.62 -9.00
N MET A 48 17.76 -1.64 -9.81
CA MET A 48 17.08 -0.42 -10.22
C MET A 48 16.45 0.31 -9.03
N TRP A 49 15.76 -0.42 -8.14
CA TRP A 49 15.11 0.17 -6.98
C TRP A 49 16.10 0.71 -5.96
N GLU A 50 17.25 0.06 -5.78
CA GLU A 50 18.35 0.59 -4.98
C GLU A 50 18.80 1.96 -5.51
N GLN A 51 19.06 2.07 -6.81
CA GLN A 51 19.48 3.35 -7.41
C GLN A 51 18.39 4.43 -7.30
N ILE A 52 17.12 4.09 -7.50
CA ILE A 52 16.00 5.02 -7.34
C ILE A 52 15.92 5.52 -5.90
N CYS A 53 16.05 4.63 -4.92
CA CYS A 53 16.01 4.95 -3.50
C CYS A 53 17.20 5.81 -3.07
N LEU A 54 18.42 5.53 -3.57
CA LEU A 54 19.60 6.34 -3.30
C LEU A 54 19.46 7.75 -3.89
N THR A 55 18.93 7.85 -5.11
CA THR A 55 18.80 9.13 -5.83
C THR A 55 17.70 10.03 -5.24
N ASN A 56 16.58 9.44 -4.80
CA ASN A 56 15.39 10.19 -4.37
C ASN A 56 15.03 9.97 -2.89
N SER A 57 16.02 9.61 -2.08
CA SER A 57 15.86 9.17 -0.68
C SER A 57 14.98 10.10 0.15
N SER A 58 15.27 11.40 0.18
CA SER A 58 14.52 12.39 0.97
C SER A 58 13.03 12.43 0.60
N ALA A 59 12.72 12.53 -0.69
CA ALA A 59 11.33 12.60 -1.16
C ALA A 59 10.56 11.29 -0.92
N ILE A 60 11.24 10.14 -1.07
CA ILE A 60 10.65 8.83 -0.79
C ILE A 60 10.38 8.69 0.72
N SER A 61 11.37 9.01 1.56
CA SER A 61 11.29 8.92 3.01
C SER A 61 10.15 9.78 3.56
N ASN A 62 9.99 11.01 3.07
CA ASN A 62 8.93 11.92 3.53
C ASN A 62 7.52 11.40 3.22
N ILE A 63 7.32 10.70 2.10
CA ILE A 63 6.01 10.12 1.76
C ILE A 63 5.80 8.80 2.52
N LEU A 64 6.86 8.01 2.70
CA LEU A 64 6.79 6.80 3.54
C LEU A 64 6.38 7.13 4.97
N GLU A 65 6.95 8.19 5.55
CA GLU A 65 6.58 8.63 6.91
C GLU A 65 5.08 8.94 7.02
N GLN A 66 4.54 9.73 6.10
CA GLN A 66 3.11 10.03 6.06
C GLN A 66 2.24 8.76 5.91
N TYR A 67 2.74 7.77 5.17
CA TYR A 67 2.04 6.50 5.01
C TYR A 67 2.05 5.69 6.31
N ILE A 68 3.20 5.65 7.01
CA ILE A 68 3.35 5.00 8.31
C ILE A 68 2.41 5.64 9.33
N GLU A 69 2.41 6.96 9.46
CA GLU A 69 1.52 7.70 10.37
C GLU A 69 0.02 7.39 10.09
N MET A 70 -0.36 7.29 8.81
CA MET A 70 -1.73 6.90 8.42
C MET A 70 -2.04 5.46 8.83
N LEU A 71 -1.13 4.51 8.61
CA LEU A 71 -1.32 3.11 9.03
C LEU A 71 -1.43 2.99 10.55
N GLU A 72 -0.62 3.71 11.30
CA GLU A 72 -0.69 3.76 12.76
C GLU A 72 -2.03 4.32 13.24
N THR A 73 -2.52 5.39 12.61
CA THR A 73 -3.83 5.98 12.91
C THR A 73 -4.97 4.98 12.63
N ILE A 74 -4.90 4.26 11.51
CA ILE A 74 -5.89 3.23 11.15
C ILE A 74 -5.86 2.10 12.19
N LYS A 75 -4.67 1.60 12.53
CA LYS A 75 -4.49 0.54 13.53
C LYS A 75 -5.07 0.96 14.89
N ASP A 76 -4.72 2.14 15.37
CA ASP A 76 -5.21 2.66 16.66
C ASP A 76 -6.74 2.74 16.72
N ASN A 77 -7.38 3.20 15.64
CA ASN A 77 -8.84 3.26 15.56
C ASN A 77 -9.51 1.88 15.48
N ILE A 78 -8.87 0.90 14.81
CA ILE A 78 -9.33 -0.49 14.80
C ILE A 78 -9.23 -1.08 16.21
N ASP A 79 -8.10 -0.92 16.88
CA ASP A 79 -7.85 -1.43 18.24
C ASP A 79 -8.85 -0.85 19.25
N LYS A 80 -9.13 0.45 19.15
CA LYS A 80 -10.12 1.16 19.98
C LYS A 80 -11.58 0.88 19.59
N LYS A 81 -11.82 0.17 18.48
CA LYS A 81 -13.15 -0.07 17.91
C LYS A 81 -13.94 1.22 17.69
N THR A 82 -13.26 2.28 17.22
CA THR A 82 -13.87 3.60 17.02
C THR A 82 -15.04 3.51 16.04
N PRO A 83 -16.30 3.75 16.48
CA PRO A 83 -17.46 3.65 15.60
C PRO A 83 -17.38 4.66 14.44
N GLY A 84 -17.70 4.20 13.23
CA GLY A 84 -17.79 5.07 12.04
C GLY A 84 -16.46 5.43 11.37
N TYR A 85 -15.31 5.33 12.06
CA TYR A 85 -14.01 5.74 11.49
C TYR A 85 -13.68 5.03 10.18
N VAL A 86 -13.76 3.69 10.16
CA VAL A 86 -13.44 2.89 8.96
C VAL A 86 -14.41 3.23 7.82
N ALA A 87 -15.70 3.40 8.11
CA ALA A 87 -16.68 3.75 7.08
C ALA A 87 -16.36 5.12 6.46
N SER A 88 -16.06 6.12 7.28
CA SER A 88 -15.67 7.46 6.81
C SER A 88 -14.38 7.42 6.00
N LEU A 89 -13.37 6.65 6.43
CA LEU A 89 -12.11 6.50 5.70
C LEU A 89 -12.32 5.92 4.31
N PHE A 90 -13.15 4.87 4.18
CA PHE A 90 -13.48 4.25 2.90
C PHE A 90 -14.29 5.20 2.00
N GLU A 91 -15.22 5.96 2.56
CA GLU A 91 -16.03 6.94 1.80
C GLU A 91 -15.15 8.06 1.24
N MET A 92 -14.30 8.68 2.08
CA MET A 92 -13.37 9.73 1.64
C MET A 92 -12.41 9.23 0.55
N SER A 93 -11.92 8.00 0.69
CA SER A 93 -11.05 7.37 -0.31
C SER A 93 -11.76 7.12 -1.64
N ARG A 94 -13.03 6.68 -1.59
CA ARG A 94 -13.87 6.46 -2.76
C ARG A 94 -14.17 7.78 -3.48
N GLU A 95 -14.57 8.82 -2.74
CA GLU A 95 -14.85 10.14 -3.30
C GLU A 95 -13.62 10.70 -4.05
N TYR A 96 -12.44 10.64 -3.42
CA TYR A 96 -11.22 11.10 -4.04
C TYR A 96 -10.89 10.29 -5.31
N ARG A 97 -10.98 8.96 -5.27
CA ARG A 97 -10.74 8.09 -6.43
C ARG A 97 -11.70 8.41 -7.59
N ASN A 98 -12.99 8.50 -7.32
CA ASN A 98 -13.99 8.81 -8.34
C ASN A 98 -13.78 10.20 -8.94
N SER A 99 -13.24 11.16 -8.17
CA SER A 99 -12.88 12.48 -8.68
C SER A 99 -11.74 12.47 -9.71
N LEU A 100 -10.93 11.40 -9.76
CA LEU A 100 -9.88 11.25 -10.76
C LEU A 100 -10.48 10.75 -12.09
N GLU A 101 -11.44 9.83 -12.02
CA GLU A 101 -12.15 9.30 -13.19
C GLU A 101 -13.02 10.38 -13.86
N SER A 102 -13.69 11.23 -13.08
CA SER A 102 -14.50 12.33 -13.62
C SER A 102 -13.70 13.46 -14.29
N ARG A 103 -12.38 13.53 -14.06
CA ARG A 103 -11.47 14.48 -14.73
C ARG A 103 -10.93 13.98 -16.08
N HIS A 104 -11.20 12.73 -16.42
CA HIS A 104 -10.89 12.14 -17.72
C HIS A 104 -12.18 11.61 -18.37
N PRO A 105 -13.10 12.49 -18.84
CA PRO A 105 -14.13 12.04 -19.77
C PRO A 105 -13.41 11.44 -20.98
N GLU A 106 -13.61 10.14 -21.22
CA GLU A 106 -13.08 9.44 -22.37
C GLU A 106 -13.39 10.22 -23.66
N HIS A 107 -12.37 10.37 -24.50
CA HIS A 107 -12.54 10.70 -25.92
C HIS A 107 -13.20 9.53 -26.65
#